data_AF-A0A183CPC3-F1
#
_entry.id   AF-A0A183CPC3-F1
#
_cell.length_a   1.000
_cell.length_b   1.000
_cell.length_c   1.000
_cell.angle_alpha   90.00
_cell.angle_beta   90.00
_cell.angle_gamma   90.00
#
_symmetry.space_group_name_H-M   'P 1'
#
loop_
_entity.id
_entity.type
_entity.pdbx_description
1 polymer ?
#
loop_
_entity_poly.entity_id
_entity_poly.type
_entity_poly.pdbx_seq_one_letter_code
_entity_poly.pdbx_strand_id
1 'polypeptide(L)'
;MDILNDFVGRFMHSEHNDSDTIDRLNYQITPFLFMLLSVVNISRLYIGSAINCFAKAEFRGGWVQYAHDYCLIEGTYYLRTDESIPIEHELRGGHFLH
;
A
#
# COMPACT_ATOMS: atom_id res chain seq x y z
N MET A 1 -0.41 -15.06 17.74
CA MET A 1 -1.53 -14.25 18.28
C MET A 1 -1.15 -13.59 19.59
N ASP A 2 -0.20 -14.16 20.34
CA ASP A 2 0.20 -13.68 21.67
C ASP A 2 0.89 -12.31 21.65
N ILE A 3 1.73 -12.06 20.64
CA ILE A 3 2.37 -10.75 20.41
C ILE A 3 1.32 -9.65 20.15
N LEU A 4 0.27 -9.98 19.41
CA LEU A 4 -0.80 -9.02 19.09
C LEU A 4 -1.60 -8.67 20.35
N ASN A 5 -1.91 -9.68 21.17
CA ASN A 5 -2.64 -9.47 22.41
C ASN A 5 -1.82 -8.66 23.43
N ASP A 6 -0.50 -8.90 23.53
CA ASP A 6 0.39 -8.10 24.40
C ASP A 6 0.49 -6.64 23.92
N PHE A 7 0.62 -6.44 22.60
CA PHE A 7 0.68 -5.11 22.01
C PHE A 7 -0.62 -4.32 22.23
N VAL A 8 -1.78 -4.95 21.98
CA VAL A 8 -3.10 -4.35 22.22
C VAL A 8 -3.30 -4.05 23.70
N GLY A 9 -2.92 -4.97 24.59
CA GLY A 9 -3.02 -4.78 26.03
C GLY A 9 -2.20 -3.58 26.52
N ARG A 10 -0.98 -3.41 26.03
CA ARG A 10 -0.14 -2.24 26.33
C ARG A 10 -0.70 -0.94 25.76
N PHE A 11 -1.21 -0.96 24.54
CA PHE A 11 -1.74 0.24 23.89
C PHE A 11 -3.08 0.69 24.48
N MET A 12 -3.90 -0.24 24.97
CA MET A 12 -5.23 0.03 25.53
C MET A 12 -5.19 0.52 27.00
N HIS A 13 -4.08 0.37 27.72
CA HIS A 13 -3.97 0.78 29.11
C HIS A 13 -3.75 2.30 29.23
N SER A 14 -4.84 3.07 29.12
CA SER A 14 -4.86 4.51 29.38
C SER A 14 -5.39 4.78 30.78
N GLU A 15 -4.46 4.93 31.73
CA GLU A 15 -4.68 5.37 33.12
C GLU A 15 -4.93 6.89 33.14
N HIS A 16 -6.01 7.33 32.49
CA HIS A 16 -6.55 8.67 32.68
C HIS A 16 -8.05 8.56 32.90
N ASN A 17 -8.44 8.73 34.17
CA ASN A 17 -9.79 8.47 34.67
C ASN A 17 -10.77 9.64 34.46
N ASP A 18 -10.32 10.77 33.91
CA ASP A 18 -11.13 11.99 33.74
C ASP A 18 -11.30 12.43 32.27
N SER A 19 -10.85 11.64 31.27
CA SER A 19 -11.01 12.01 29.85
C SER A 19 -12.29 11.49 29.23
N ASP A 20 -13.01 12.37 28.54
CA ASP A 20 -14.23 12.06 27.82
C ASP A 20 -14.00 11.00 26.73
N THR A 21 -15.05 10.24 26.41
CA THR A 21 -14.99 9.15 25.41
C THR A 21 -14.48 9.60 24.04
N ILE A 22 -14.71 10.87 23.67
CA ILE A 22 -14.27 11.46 22.41
C ILE A 22 -12.74 11.64 22.38
N ASP A 23 -12.13 12.03 23.50
CA ASP A 23 -10.67 12.20 23.59
C ASP A 23 -9.95 10.86 23.45
N ARG A 24 -10.52 9.80 24.04
CA ARG A 24 -10.03 8.42 23.91
C ARG A 24 -10.13 7.90 22.47
N LEU A 25 -11.22 8.21 21.77
CA LEU A 25 -11.38 7.81 20.36
C LEU A 25 -10.27 8.42 19.48
N ASN A 26 -9.99 9.71 19.65
CA ASN A 26 -9.06 10.40 18.79
C ASN A 26 -7.58 10.10 19.11
N TYR A 27 -7.20 10.15 20.40
CA TYR A 27 -5.79 9.99 20.78
C TYR A 27 -5.34 8.52 20.82
N GLN A 28 -6.26 7.60 21.11
CA GLN A 28 -5.93 6.19 21.30
C GLN A 28 -6.41 5.33 20.12
N ILE A 29 -7.69 5.39 19.77
CA ILE A 29 -8.27 4.46 18.78
C ILE A 29 -7.83 4.81 17.36
N THR A 30 -7.89 6.08 16.96
CA THR A 30 -7.51 6.51 15.61
C THR A 30 -6.07 6.13 15.21
N PRO A 31 -5.00 6.46 15.97
CA PRO A 31 -3.65 6.09 15.58
C PRO A 31 -3.43 4.57 15.61
N PHE A 32 -4.06 3.85 16.53
CA PHE A 32 -4.01 2.39 16.57
C PHE A 32 -4.61 1.77 15.30
N LEU A 33 -5.76 2.27 14.84
CA LEU A 33 -6.36 1.85 13.58
C LEU A 33 -5.46 2.15 12.38
N PHE A 34 -4.85 3.32 12.32
CA PHE A 34 -3.89 3.65 11.25
C PHE A 34 -2.68 2.71 11.26
N MET A 35 -2.17 2.36 12.44
CA MET A 35 -1.07 1.40 12.58
C MET A 35 -1.47 0.00 12.09
N LEU A 36 -2.66 -0.47 12.45
CA LEU A 36 -3.15 -1.76 11.96
C LEU A 36 -3.32 -1.75 10.43
N LEU A 37 -3.93 -0.70 9.89
CA LEU A 37 -4.14 -0.56 8.45
C LEU A 37 -2.81 -0.46 7.70
N SER A 38 -1.81 0.25 8.22
CA SER A 38 -0.49 0.34 7.58
C SER A 38 0.21 -1.01 7.56
N VAL A 39 0.18 -1.77 8.67
CA VAL A 39 0.75 -3.13 8.73
C VAL A 39 0.06 -4.06 7.73
N VAL A 40 -1.26 -3.99 7.60
CA VAL A 40 -2.00 -4.79 6.61
C VAL A 40 -1.59 -4.41 5.18
N ASN A 41 -1.46 -3.13 4.87
CA ASN A 41 -1.00 -2.70 3.55
C ASN A 41 0.45 -3.16 3.27
N ILE A 42 1.33 -3.06 4.26
CA ILE A 42 2.72 -3.51 4.14
C ILE A 42 2.81 -5.02 3.95
N SER A 43 1.94 -5.80 4.61
CA SER A 43 1.95 -7.26 4.50
C SER A 43 1.75 -7.75 3.06
N ARG A 44 1.05 -6.96 2.22
CA ARG A 44 0.85 -7.24 0.80
C ARG A 44 2.16 -7.19 -0.01
N LEU A 45 3.18 -6.51 0.49
CA LEU A 45 4.52 -6.45 -0.14
C LEU A 45 5.35 -7.71 0.13
N TYR A 46 5.14 -8.37 1.28
CA TYR A 46 6.02 -9.45 1.73
C TYR A 46 5.43 -10.85 1.49
N ILE A 47 4.11 -10.98 1.48
CA ILE A 47 3.41 -12.29 1.44
C ILE A 47 2.80 -12.57 0.05
N GLY A 48 2.92 -11.65 -0.91
CA GLY A 48 2.38 -11.83 -2.26
C GLY A 48 2.89 -10.78 -3.26
N SER A 49 2.23 -10.68 -4.42
CA SER A 49 2.47 -9.62 -5.40
C SER A 49 1.61 -8.40 -5.09
N ALA A 50 2.25 -7.25 -4.84
CA ALA A 50 1.55 -5.99 -4.59
C ALA A 50 0.79 -5.48 -5.82
N ILE A 51 1.30 -5.82 -7.01
CA ILE A 51 0.71 -5.53 -8.31
C ILE A 51 0.95 -6.72 -9.26
N ASN A 52 -0.02 -7.00 -10.13
CA ASN A 52 0.14 -8.01 -11.19
C ASN A 52 0.19 -7.29 -12.54
N CYS A 53 1.33 -7.34 -13.21
CA CYS A 53 1.53 -6.70 -14.50
C CYS A 53 1.46 -7.70 -15.65
N PHE A 54 1.16 -7.19 -16.85
CA PHE A 54 1.15 -7.99 -18.06
C PHE A 54 2.60 -8.31 -18.49
N ALA A 55 3.07 -9.51 -18.18
CA ALA A 55 4.40 -9.99 -18.60
C ALA A 55 4.35 -10.53 -20.03
N LYS A 56 5.47 -10.42 -20.77
CA LYS A 56 5.58 -11.02 -22.09
C LYS A 56 5.60 -12.55 -21.99
N ALA A 57 5.01 -13.22 -22.97
CA ALA A 57 4.92 -14.68 -23.02
C ALA A 57 6.28 -15.41 -23.12
N GLU A 58 7.33 -14.71 -23.54
CA GLU A 58 8.69 -15.27 -23.68
C GLU A 58 9.46 -15.34 -22.35
N PHE A 59 8.98 -14.65 -21.30
CA PHE A 59 9.68 -14.62 -20.01
C PHE A 59 9.59 -15.96 -19.29
N ARG A 60 10.76 -16.53 -18.96
CA ARG A 60 10.86 -17.70 -18.08
C ARG A 60 10.50 -17.30 -16.65
N GLY A 61 9.88 -18.22 -15.89
CA GLY A 61 9.18 -17.94 -14.63
C GLY A 61 9.75 -16.83 -13.72
N GLY A 62 11.03 -16.90 -13.34
CA GLY A 62 11.64 -15.91 -12.43
C GLY A 62 11.63 -14.45 -12.94
N TRP A 63 11.63 -14.24 -14.25
CA TRP A 63 11.57 -12.91 -14.86
C TRP A 63 10.19 -12.25 -14.73
N VAL A 64 9.13 -13.06 -14.56
CA VAL A 64 7.77 -12.53 -14.34
C VAL A 64 7.70 -11.82 -12.99
N GLN A 65 8.26 -12.43 -11.94
CA GLN A 65 8.32 -11.83 -10.60
C GLN A 65 9.14 -10.54 -10.61
N TYR A 66 10.31 -10.56 -11.26
CA TYR A 66 11.14 -9.35 -11.39
C TYR A 66 10.42 -8.21 -12.11
N ALA A 67 9.68 -8.51 -13.19
CA ALA A 67 8.92 -7.49 -13.91
C ALA A 67 7.81 -6.87 -13.07
N HIS A 68 7.17 -7.65 -12.19
CA HIS A 68 6.16 -7.15 -11.25
C HIS A 68 6.77 -6.20 -10.22
N ASP A 69 7.90 -6.58 -9.62
CA ASP A 69 8.60 -5.75 -8.64
C ASP A 69 9.14 -4.46 -9.28
N TYR A 70 9.71 -4.56 -10.48
CA TYR A 70 10.21 -3.41 -11.24
C TYR A 70 9.09 -2.40 -11.54
N CYS A 71 7.92 -2.87 -11.95
CA CYS A 71 6.78 -2.00 -12.25
C CYS A 71 6.26 -1.26 -11.00
N LEU A 72 6.36 -1.89 -9.82
CA LEU A 72 5.96 -1.27 -8.56
C LEU A 72 6.91 -0.13 -8.17
N ILE A 73 8.21 -0.32 -8.36
CA ILE A 73 9.26 0.61 -7.91
C ILE A 73 9.38 1.82 -8.84
N GLU A 74 9.34 1.59 -10.16
CA GLU A 74 9.51 2.65 -11.17
C GLU A 74 8.25 3.50 -11.39
N GLY A 75 7.10 3.04 -10.89
CA GLY A 75 5.82 3.72 -11.02
C GLY A 75 5.08 3.44 -12.34
N THR A 76 3.79 3.76 -12.34
CA THR A 76 2.88 3.51 -13.47
C THR A 76 2.17 4.77 -13.89
N TYR A 77 1.91 4.92 -15.18
CA TYR A 77 1.05 5.98 -15.72
C TYR A 77 -0.28 5.37 -16.19
N TYR A 78 -1.34 6.18 -16.14
CA TYR A 78 -2.65 5.80 -16.66
C TYR A 78 -2.76 6.18 -18.14
N LEU A 79 -3.28 5.27 -18.97
CA LEU A 79 -3.59 5.53 -20.37
C LEU A 79 -5.08 5.23 -20.60
N ARG A 80 -5.76 6.13 -21.31
CA ARG A 80 -7.16 5.94 -21.71
C ARG A 80 -7.23 4.85 -22.78
N THR A 81 -8.29 4.03 -22.75
CA THR A 81 -8.42 2.84 -23.63
C THR A 81 -8.53 3.18 -25.12
N ASP A 82 -8.93 4.40 -25.46
CA ASP A 82 -9.11 4.94 -26.81
C ASP A 82 -7.88 5.66 -27.37
N GLU A 83 -6.80 5.78 -26.59
CA GLU A 83 -5.59 6.51 -26.99
C GLU A 83 -4.43 5.56 -27.32
N SER A 84 -3.66 5.93 -28.34
CA SER A 84 -2.41 5.23 -28.65
C SER A 84 -1.32 5.64 -27.66
N ILE A 85 -0.41 4.70 -27.41
CA ILE A 85 0.75 4.93 -26.57
C ILE A 85 1.66 5.97 -27.26
N PRO A 86 1.94 7.14 -26.65
CA PRO A 86 2.83 8.14 -27.24
C PRO A 86 4.25 7.56 -27.37
N ILE A 87 4.91 7.86 -28.49
CA ILE A 87 6.27 7.38 -28.79
C ILE A 87 7.30 8.11 -27.91
N GLU A 88 7.03 9.38 -27.62
CA GLU A 88 7.87 10.22 -26.79
C GLU A 88 7.62 9.91 -25.30
N HIS A 89 8.68 9.50 -24.60
CA HIS A 89 8.61 9.09 -23.20
C HIS A 89 8.15 10.22 -22.27
N GLU A 90 8.51 11.46 -22.58
CA GLU A 90 8.16 12.66 -21.79
C GLU A 90 6.65 12.91 -21.73
N LEU A 91 5.90 12.57 -22.80
CA LEU A 91 4.45 12.80 -22.84
C LEU A 91 3.63 11.75 -22.07
N ARG A 92 4.24 10.63 -21.70
CA ARG A 92 3.55 9.46 -21.16
C ARG A 92 3.06 9.64 -19.71
N GLY A 93 3.71 10.53 -18.94
CA GLY A 93 3.33 10.89 -17.57
C GLY A 93 2.73 12.30 -17.43
N GLY A 94 2.73 13.10 -18.50
CA GLY A 94 2.37 14.52 -18.47
C GLY A 94 0.89 14.83 -18.71
N HIS A 95 0.08 13.87 -19.13
CA HIS A 95 -1.31 14.11 -19.53
C HIS A 95 -2.27 14.46 -18.35
N PHE A 96 -1.81 14.42 -17.09
CA PHE A 96 -2.64 14.82 -15.95
C PHE A 96 -2.60 16.34 -15.63
N LEU A 97 -1.84 17.15 -16.37
CA LEU A 97 -1.65 18.58 -16.08
C LEU A 97 -2.43 19.56 -17.00
N HIS A 98 -3.46 19.14 -17.73
CA HIS A 98 -4.29 20.05 -18.52
C HIS A 98 -5.78 19.70 -18.47
#